data_AF-A0A969V423-F1
#
_entry.id   AF-A0A969V423-F1
#
_cell.length_a   1.000
_cell.length_b   1.000
_cell.length_c   1.000
_cell.angle_alpha   90.00
_cell.angle_beta   90.00
_cell.angle_gamma   90.00
#
_symmetry.space_group_name_H-M   'P 1'
#
loop_
_entity.id
_entity.type
_entity.pdbx_description
1 polymer ?
#
loop_
_entity_poly.entity_id
_entity_poly.type
_entity_poly.pdbx_seq_one_letter_code
_entity_poly.pdbx_strand_id
1 'polypeptide(L)'
;MTNLSNLLWEEPKWLEKASCWIDNQLYQQGIKRIGAIEQFRIRHWSAVLQIPTSRGDIYFKAVIPELAYEAGLTETLSHSYPHCMPEILATSREDGWLLMGDGGTMLRKKIETEDDIQHWQQILLIYAQLQKNSVKHLDELLLVSLRDRV
;
A
#
# COMPACT_ATOMS: atom_id res chain seq x y z
N MET A 1 -26.46 21.81 -13.45
CA MET A 1 -25.58 21.45 -12.32
C MET A 1 -25.58 19.94 -12.21
N THR A 2 -24.58 19.28 -12.80
CA THR A 2 -24.44 17.82 -12.72
C THR A 2 -22.96 17.56 -12.50
N ASN A 3 -22.54 17.55 -11.23
CA ASN A 3 -21.20 17.18 -10.85
C ASN A 3 -21.33 16.05 -9.81
N LEU A 4 -21.50 14.84 -10.31
CA LEU A 4 -21.31 13.62 -9.54
C LEU A 4 -20.08 12.96 -10.13
N SER A 5 -18.90 13.47 -9.77
CA SER A 5 -17.67 12.72 -9.91
C SER A 5 -17.68 11.62 -8.84
N ASN A 6 -18.43 10.54 -9.10
CA ASN A 6 -18.32 9.34 -8.27
C ASN A 6 -16.91 8.78 -8.45
N LEU A 7 -16.18 8.66 -7.35
CA LEU A 7 -14.88 8.01 -7.40
C LEU A 7 -15.09 6.51 -7.63
N LEU A 8 -14.21 5.88 -8.40
CA LEU A 8 -14.19 4.43 -8.64
C LEU A 8 -14.36 3.62 -7.34
N TRP A 9 -13.77 4.13 -6.26
CA TRP A 9 -13.71 3.50 -4.94
C TRP A 9 -15.03 3.54 -4.16
N GLU A 10 -15.95 4.42 -4.54
CA GLU A 10 -17.27 4.56 -3.92
C GLU A 10 -18.31 3.66 -4.60
N GLU A 11 -17.96 3.03 -5.72
CA GLU A 11 -18.84 2.09 -6.41
C GLU A 11 -19.04 0.82 -5.57
N PRO A 12 -20.29 0.43 -5.24
CA PRO A 12 -20.54 -0.76 -4.43
C PRO A 12 -19.95 -2.04 -5.02
N LYS A 13 -19.95 -2.17 -6.36
CA LYS A 13 -19.35 -3.31 -7.06
C LYS A 13 -17.84 -3.39 -6.88
N TRP A 14 -17.16 -2.25 -6.82
CA TRP A 14 -15.73 -2.22 -6.56
C TRP A 14 -15.44 -2.69 -5.14
N LEU A 15 -16.17 -2.17 -4.15
CA LEU A 15 -15.99 -2.57 -2.75
C LEU A 15 -16.28 -4.06 -2.53
N GLU A 16 -17.30 -4.60 -3.20
CA GLU A 16 -17.60 -6.04 -3.18
C GLU A 16 -16.46 -6.88 -3.77
N LYS A 17 -15.95 -6.49 -4.95
CA LYS A 17 -14.81 -7.17 -5.60
C LYS A 17 -13.56 -7.14 -4.70
N ALA A 18 -13.24 -5.96 -4.14
CA ALA A 18 -12.11 -5.78 -3.23
C ALA A 18 -12.27 -6.62 -1.96
N SER A 19 -13.46 -6.61 -1.34
CA SER A 19 -13.74 -7.37 -0.12
C SER A 19 -13.60 -8.88 -0.34
N CYS A 20 -14.12 -9.39 -1.47
CA CYS A 20 -13.99 -10.80 -1.83
C CYS A 20 -12.51 -11.21 -2.02
N TRP A 21 -11.73 -10.37 -2.71
CA TRP A 21 -10.30 -10.61 -2.87
C TRP A 21 -9.55 -10.59 -1.54
N ILE A 22 -9.82 -9.59 -0.68
CA ILE A 22 -9.24 -9.49 0.66
C ILE A 22 -9.54 -10.75 1.48
N ASP A 23 -10.81 -11.16 1.55
CA ASP A 23 -11.22 -12.33 2.34
C ASP A 23 -10.55 -13.61 1.83
N ASN A 24 -10.38 -13.78 0.52
CA ASN A 24 -9.65 -14.91 -0.05
C ASN A 24 -8.15 -14.89 0.30
N GLN A 25 -7.48 -13.73 0.21
CA GLN A 25 -6.06 -13.61 0.57
C GLN A 25 -5.82 -13.86 2.06
N LEU A 26 -6.70 -13.32 2.93
CA LEU A 26 -6.65 -13.58 4.37
C LEU A 26 -6.83 -15.06 4.68
N TYR A 27 -7.79 -15.73 4.03
CA TYR A 27 -8.00 -17.17 4.18
C TYR A 27 -6.75 -17.98 3.79
N GLN A 28 -6.12 -17.67 2.65
CA GLN A 28 -4.89 -18.34 2.20
C GLN A 28 -3.73 -18.17 3.18
N GLN A 29 -3.67 -17.04 3.88
CA GLN A 29 -2.66 -16.75 4.91
C GLN A 29 -3.03 -17.28 6.30
N GLY A 30 -4.19 -17.94 6.45
CA GLY A 30 -4.69 -18.42 7.75
C GLY A 30 -5.07 -17.28 8.71
N ILE A 31 -5.34 -16.08 8.20
CA ILE A 31 -5.67 -14.89 8.98
C ILE A 31 -7.19 -14.72 9.02
N LYS A 32 -7.75 -14.51 10.21
CA LYS A 32 -9.21 -14.31 10.35
C LYS A 32 -9.53 -12.83 10.40
N ARG A 33 -10.44 -12.36 9.56
CA ARG A 33 -11.08 -11.05 9.72
C ARG A 33 -12.00 -11.08 10.93
N ILE A 34 -11.87 -10.09 11.81
CA ILE A 34 -12.63 -10.00 13.08
C ILE A 34 -13.54 -8.77 13.16
N GLY A 35 -13.56 -7.93 12.11
CA GLY A 35 -14.38 -6.73 12.03
C GLY A 35 -14.82 -6.42 10.60
N ALA A 36 -15.57 -5.31 10.44
CA ALA A 36 -15.93 -4.79 9.13
C ALA A 36 -14.70 -4.18 8.44
N ILE A 37 -14.71 -4.19 7.11
CA ILE A 37 -13.71 -3.46 6.31
C ILE A 37 -14.13 -1.99 6.31
N GLU A 38 -13.21 -1.11 6.68
CA GLU A 38 -13.45 0.33 6.75
C GLU A 38 -12.67 1.08 5.66
N GLN A 39 -13.34 2.01 4.98
CA GLN A 39 -12.69 2.91 4.02
C GLN A 39 -11.85 3.97 4.75
N PHE A 40 -10.64 3.58 5.15
CA PHE A 40 -9.74 4.42 5.94
C PHE A 40 -9.31 5.71 5.23
N ARG A 41 -9.03 5.64 3.92
CA ARG A 41 -8.67 6.81 3.12
C ARG A 41 -9.03 6.65 1.66
N ILE A 42 -9.91 7.52 1.15
CA ILE A 42 -10.27 7.59 -0.26
C ILE A 42 -9.73 8.86 -0.91
N ARG A 43 -9.11 8.74 -2.09
CA ARG A 43 -8.61 9.82 -2.96
C ARG A 43 -8.91 9.47 -4.41
N HIS A 44 -8.92 10.44 -5.32
CA HIS A 44 -9.25 10.14 -6.72
C HIS A 44 -8.23 9.22 -7.43
N TRP A 45 -6.99 9.12 -6.94
CA TRP A 45 -5.97 8.22 -7.48
C TRP A 45 -5.76 6.93 -6.67
N SER A 46 -6.35 6.78 -5.47
CA SER A 46 -6.15 5.59 -4.63
C SER A 46 -7.18 5.44 -3.50
N ALA A 47 -7.35 4.21 -3.04
CA ALA A 47 -8.12 3.85 -1.86
C ALA A 47 -7.28 3.04 -0.88
N VAL A 48 -7.42 3.32 0.41
CA VAL A 48 -6.90 2.48 1.50
C VAL A 48 -8.05 2.02 2.36
N LEU A 49 -8.16 0.72 2.55
CA LEU A 49 -9.10 0.08 3.46
C LEU A 49 -8.35 -0.48 4.66
N GLN A 50 -8.96 -0.40 5.84
CA GLN A 50 -8.47 -1.00 7.08
C GLN A 50 -9.32 -2.23 7.39
N ILE A 51 -8.65 -3.33 7.75
CA ILE A 51 -9.27 -4.62 7.99
C ILE A 51 -8.83 -5.13 9.36
N PRO A 52 -9.70 -5.08 10.37
CA PRO A 52 -9.41 -5.68 11.67
C PRO A 52 -9.27 -7.20 11.55
N THR A 53 -8.14 -7.76 11.96
CA THR A 53 -7.87 -9.20 11.90
C THR A 53 -7.34 -9.78 13.20
N SER A 54 -7.25 -11.11 13.27
CA SER A 54 -6.62 -11.84 14.38
C SER A 54 -5.12 -11.57 14.54
N ARG A 55 -4.47 -10.90 13.59
CA ARG A 55 -3.06 -10.46 13.66
C ARG A 55 -2.92 -8.94 13.92
N GLY A 56 -4.00 -8.26 14.28
CA GLY A 56 -4.08 -6.81 14.29
C GLY A 56 -4.63 -6.26 12.97
N ASP A 57 -4.49 -4.96 12.75
CA ASP A 57 -5.01 -4.33 11.54
C ASP A 57 -4.13 -4.67 10.33
N ILE A 58 -4.79 -5.08 9.25
CA ILE A 58 -4.20 -5.23 7.92
C ILE A 58 -4.79 -4.14 7.03
N TYR A 59 -4.00 -3.66 6.09
CA TYR A 59 -4.41 -2.63 5.16
C TYR A 59 -4.44 -3.16 3.74
N PHE A 60 -5.49 -2.77 3.02
CA PHE A 60 -5.58 -2.95 1.58
C PHE A 60 -5.37 -1.60 0.92
N LYS A 61 -4.51 -1.52 -0.09
CA LYS A 61 -4.35 -0.33 -0.95
C LYS A 61 -4.69 -0.71 -2.38
N ALA A 62 -5.55 0.09 -3.01
CA ALA A 62 -5.76 0.08 -4.45
C ALA A 62 -5.32 1.41 -5.04
N VAL A 63 -4.79 1.36 -6.26
CA VAL A 63 -4.48 2.53 -7.08
C VAL A 63 -5.22 2.46 -8.39
N ILE A 64 -5.42 3.61 -9.04
CA ILE A 64 -6.02 3.65 -10.37
C ILE A 64 -5.23 2.80 -11.37
N PRO A 65 -5.86 2.29 -12.45
CA PRO A 65 -5.21 1.41 -13.42
C PRO A 65 -3.91 1.97 -14.00
N GLU A 66 -3.82 3.28 -14.19
CA GLU A 66 -2.63 4.00 -14.68
C GLU A 66 -1.43 3.90 -13.73
N LEU A 67 -1.65 3.48 -12.49
CA LEU A 67 -0.64 3.28 -11.46
C LEU A 67 -0.51 1.80 -11.04
N ALA A 68 -1.12 0.85 -11.76
CA ALA A 68 -1.15 -0.55 -11.36
C ALA A 68 0.25 -1.17 -11.14
N TYR A 69 1.27 -0.64 -11.82
CA TYR A 69 2.67 -1.00 -11.61
C TYR A 69 3.15 -0.81 -10.16
N GLU A 70 2.54 0.10 -9.40
CA GLU A 70 2.89 0.34 -7.98
C GLU A 70 2.80 -0.94 -7.16
N ALA A 71 1.87 -1.84 -7.47
CA ALA A 71 1.69 -3.08 -6.73
C ALA A 71 2.93 -3.99 -6.85
N GLY A 72 3.37 -4.24 -8.08
CA GLY A 72 4.57 -5.05 -8.33
C GLY A 72 5.84 -4.37 -7.81
N LEU A 73 5.96 -3.06 -8.03
CA LEU A 73 7.12 -2.29 -7.56
C LEU A 73 7.24 -2.33 -6.03
N THR A 74 6.13 -2.12 -5.32
CA THR A 74 6.10 -2.13 -3.85
C THR A 74 6.41 -3.52 -3.30
N GLU A 75 5.92 -4.58 -3.95
CA GLU A 75 6.25 -5.96 -3.59
C GLU A 75 7.76 -6.22 -3.69
N THR A 76 8.39 -5.89 -4.82
CA THR A 76 9.84 -6.08 -5.02
C THR A 76 10.65 -5.30 -3.99
N LEU A 77 10.27 -4.05 -3.71
CA LEU A 77 10.94 -3.22 -2.69
C LEU A 77 10.75 -3.77 -1.28
N SER A 78 9.55 -4.27 -0.94
CA SER A 78 9.29 -4.86 0.38
C SER A 78 10.14 -6.11 0.63
N HIS A 79 10.26 -6.99 -0.37
CA HIS A 79 11.12 -8.17 -0.28
C HIS A 79 12.60 -7.82 -0.10
N SER A 80 13.07 -6.78 -0.80
CA SER A 80 14.47 -6.36 -0.74
C SER A 80 14.81 -5.57 0.53
N TYR A 81 13.83 -4.88 1.11
CA TYR A 81 14.03 -3.97 2.24
C TYR A 81 12.97 -4.13 3.35
N PRO A 82 12.81 -5.34 3.93
CA PRO A 82 11.72 -5.65 4.87
C PRO A 82 11.78 -4.85 6.18
N HIS A 83 12.94 -4.26 6.52
CA HIS A 83 13.10 -3.47 7.74
C HIS A 83 12.56 -2.04 7.63
N CYS A 84 12.32 -1.53 6.41
CA CYS A 84 11.87 -0.15 6.19
C CYS A 84 10.69 -0.04 5.22
N MET A 85 10.07 -1.17 4.86
CA MET A 85 8.88 -1.26 4.03
C MET A 85 7.81 -2.08 4.77
N PRO A 86 6.52 -1.81 4.54
CA PRO A 86 5.47 -2.67 5.08
C PRO A 86 5.60 -4.11 4.56
N GLU A 87 5.26 -5.07 5.41
CA GLU A 87 5.10 -6.48 5.00
C GLU A 87 4.00 -6.56 3.94
N ILE A 88 4.32 -7.10 2.76
CA ILE A 88 3.32 -7.37 1.71
C ILE A 88 2.84 -8.80 1.85
N LEU A 89 1.55 -8.96 2.12
CA LEU A 89 0.90 -10.25 2.32
C LEU A 89 0.39 -10.84 1.00
N ALA A 90 -0.03 -9.97 0.07
CA ALA A 90 -0.50 -10.35 -1.26
C ALA A 90 -0.53 -9.14 -2.20
N THR A 91 -0.45 -9.40 -3.51
CA THR A 91 -0.63 -8.37 -4.55
C THR A 91 -1.54 -8.88 -5.68
N SER A 92 -2.32 -7.97 -6.27
CA SER A 92 -2.87 -8.14 -7.63
C SER A 92 -2.22 -7.09 -8.52
N ARG A 93 -1.24 -7.50 -9.31
CA ARG A 93 -0.49 -6.60 -10.20
C ARG A 93 -1.37 -6.03 -11.32
N GLU A 94 -2.37 -6.80 -11.77
CA GLU A 94 -3.28 -6.35 -12.83
C GLU A 94 -4.28 -5.30 -12.33
N ASP A 95 -4.78 -5.46 -11.10
CA ASP A 95 -5.73 -4.52 -10.51
C ASP A 95 -5.05 -3.36 -9.74
N GLY A 96 -3.74 -3.39 -9.56
CA GLY A 96 -3.00 -2.41 -8.75
C GLY A 96 -3.31 -2.54 -7.26
N TRP A 97 -3.52 -3.76 -6.76
CA TRP A 97 -3.92 -4.01 -5.37
C TRP A 97 -2.78 -4.56 -4.53
N LEU A 98 -2.71 -4.10 -3.28
CA LEU A 98 -1.75 -4.49 -2.26
C LEU A 98 -2.50 -4.86 -0.99
N LEU A 99 -2.23 -6.03 -0.42
CA LEU A 99 -2.58 -6.36 0.95
C LEU A 99 -1.31 -6.32 1.79
N MET A 100 -1.31 -5.53 2.85
CA MET A 100 -0.10 -5.19 3.59
C MET A 100 -0.37 -5.14 5.11
N GLY A 101 0.65 -5.50 5.88
CA GLY A 101 0.63 -5.32 7.33
C GLY A 101 0.59 -3.84 7.73
N ASP A 102 0.45 -3.59 9.03
CA ASP A 102 0.54 -2.24 9.58
C ASP A 102 1.92 -1.61 9.29
N GLY A 103 1.91 -0.39 8.75
CA GLY A 103 3.10 0.42 8.50
C GLY A 103 3.64 1.11 9.77
N GLY A 104 2.97 0.90 10.91
CA GLY A 104 3.36 1.42 12.21
C GLY A 104 2.93 2.86 12.44
N THR A 105 3.48 3.47 13.48
CA THR A 105 3.11 4.81 13.88
C THR A 105 3.65 5.86 12.91
N MET A 106 2.75 6.63 12.30
CA MET A 106 3.12 7.79 11.48
C MET A 106 4.01 8.75 12.26
N LEU A 107 5.13 9.18 11.66
CA LEU A 107 6.07 10.12 12.27
C LEU A 107 5.41 11.40 12.79
N ARG A 108 4.43 11.95 12.05
CA ARG A 108 3.67 13.15 12.46
C ARG A 108 2.97 12.99 13.82
N LYS A 109 2.66 11.77 14.26
CA LYS A 109 2.06 11.52 15.57
C LYS A 109 3.10 11.50 16.70
N LYS A 110 4.39 11.35 16.38
CA LYS A 110 5.50 11.33 17.34
C LYS A 110 6.21 12.67 17.47
N ILE A 111 6.23 13.45 16.40
CA ILE A 111 6.81 14.79 16.41
C ILE A 111 5.81 15.74 17.06
N GLU A 112 6.14 16.21 18.26
CA GLU A 112 5.34 17.20 18.99
C GLU A 112 5.76 18.65 18.72
N THR A 113 7.03 18.87 18.32
CA THR A 113 7.60 20.21 18.09
C THR A 113 8.58 20.22 16.90
N GLU A 114 8.86 21.41 16.35
CA GLU A 114 9.85 21.59 15.26
C GLU A 114 11.28 21.19 15.66
N ASP A 115 11.58 21.14 16.97
CA ASP A 115 12.90 20.81 17.51
C ASP A 115 13.25 19.30 17.45
N ASP A 116 12.33 18.45 16.98
CA ASP A 116 12.53 17.01 16.90
C ASP A 116 13.27 16.56 15.63
N ILE A 117 14.36 17.26 15.29
CA ILE A 117 15.14 17.06 14.07
C ILE A 117 15.86 15.70 14.03
N GLN A 118 16.08 15.08 15.20
CA GLN A 118 16.80 13.80 15.30
C GLN A 118 16.05 12.66 14.62
N HIS A 119 14.72 12.61 14.74
CA HIS A 119 13.91 11.62 14.03
C HIS A 119 13.99 11.80 12.51
N TRP A 120 14.02 13.05 12.04
CA TRP A 120 14.19 13.35 10.61
C TRP A 120 15.56 12.93 10.08
N GLN A 121 16.64 13.20 10.81
CA GLN A 121 17.99 12.81 10.41
C GLN A 121 18.10 11.29 10.22
N GLN A 122 17.52 10.51 11.12
CA GLN A 122 17.52 9.05 11.01
C GLN A 122 16.73 8.56 9.80
N ILE A 123 15.52 9.10 9.58
CA ILE A 123 14.65 8.69 8.47
C ILE A 123 15.24 9.08 7.11
N LEU A 124 15.82 10.27 7.00
CA LEU A 124 16.44 10.73 5.75
C LEU A 124 17.64 9.86 5.35
N LEU A 125 18.43 9.38 6.32
CA LEU A 125 19.52 8.45 6.04
C LEU A 125 19.02 7.11 5.51
N ILE A 126 17.99 6.54 6.15
CA ILE A 126 17.36 5.29 5.70
C ILE A 126 16.78 5.47 4.30
N TYR A 127 16.07 6.57 4.06
CA TYR A 127 15.46 6.88 2.77
C TYR A 127 16.51 7.06 1.67
N ALA A 128 17.58 7.81 1.93
CA ALA A 128 18.67 7.98 0.97
C ALA A 128 19.39 6.67 0.66
N GLN A 129 19.58 5.81 1.67
CA GLN A 129 20.19 4.50 1.47
C GLN A 129 19.29 3.57 0.65
N LEU A 130 17.98 3.60 0.90
CA LEU A 130 16.99 2.90 0.09
C LEU A 130 17.04 3.38 -1.36
N GLN A 131 16.94 4.69 -1.62
CA GLN A 131 17.01 5.25 -2.97
C GLN A 131 18.29 4.85 -3.71
N LYS A 132 19.45 4.93 -3.04
CA LYS A 132 20.74 4.55 -3.64
C LYS A 132 20.84 3.05 -3.92
N ASN A 133 20.34 2.21 -3.03
CA ASN A 133 20.40 0.76 -3.21
C ASN A 133 19.40 0.27 -4.26
N SER A 134 18.22 0.90 -4.37
CA SER A 134 17.23 0.55 -5.39
C SER A 134 17.75 0.73 -6.81
N VAL A 135 18.71 1.63 -7.06
CA VAL A 135 19.38 1.77 -8.38
C VAL A 135 20.07 0.47 -8.81
N LYS A 136 20.53 -0.38 -7.87
CA LYS A 136 21.17 -1.67 -8.20
C LYS A 136 20.18 -2.69 -8.76
N HIS A 137 18.89 -2.48 -8.50
CA HIS A 137 17.78 -3.30 -8.98
C HIS A 137 17.02 -2.60 -10.11
N LEU A 138 17.59 -1.54 -10.71
CA LEU A 138 16.88 -0.70 -11.67
C LEU A 138 16.31 -1.51 -12.83
N ASP A 139 17.05 -2.48 -13.37
CA ASP A 139 16.56 -3.31 -14.47
C ASP A 139 15.37 -4.19 -14.04
N GLU A 140 15.39 -4.75 -12.83
CA GLU A 140 14.29 -5.54 -12.28
C GLU A 140 13.06 -4.67 -11.99
N LEU A 141 13.28 -3.51 -11.37
CA LEU A 141 12.23 -2.54 -11.06
C LEU A 141 11.61 -2.00 -12.34
N LEU A 142 12.43 -1.73 -13.36
CA LEU A 142 11.97 -1.37 -14.69
C LEU A 142 11.18 -2.52 -15.31
N LEU A 143 11.65 -3.76 -15.32
CA LEU A 143 10.85 -4.87 -15.89
C LEU A 143 9.48 -5.02 -15.23
N VAL A 144 9.36 -4.72 -13.93
CA VAL A 144 8.10 -4.72 -13.20
C VAL A 144 7.27 -3.46 -13.47
N SER A 145 7.89 -2.31 -13.74
CA SER A 145 7.22 -1.04 -14.05
C SER A 145 6.96 -0.81 -15.55
N LEU A 146 7.63 -1.54 -16.45
CA LEU A 146 7.66 -1.33 -17.91
C LEU A 146 6.40 -1.85 -18.65
N ARG A 147 5.27 -2.01 -17.95
CA ARG A 147 3.98 -1.75 -18.62
C ARG A 147 3.71 -0.25 -18.80
N ASP A 148 4.64 0.60 -18.35
CA ASP A 148 4.72 2.03 -18.66
C ASP A 148 5.40 2.28 -20.02
N ARG A 149 4.61 2.82 -20.96
CA ARG A 149 4.97 3.42 -22.27
C ARG A 149 5.06 2.48 -23.48
N VAL A 150 3.90 2.20 -24.08
CA VAL A 150 3.72 2.20 -25.55
C VAL A 150 2.47 3.00 -25.87
#